data_AF-A0A379WQA4-F1
#
_entry.id   AF-A0A379WQA4-F1
#
_cell.length_a   1.000
_cell.length_b   1.000
_cell.length_c   1.000
_cell.angle_alpha   90.00
_cell.angle_beta   90.00
_cell.angle_gamma   90.00
#
_symmetry.space_group_name_H-M   'P 1'
#
loop_
_entity.id
_entity.type
_entity.pdbx_description
1 polymer ?
#
loop_
_entity_poly.entity_id
_entity_poly.type
_entity_poly.pdbx_seq_one_letter_code
_entity_poly.pdbx_strand_id
1 'polypeptide(L)' 'MIARYRQHYPALPLELSVGNSQDVINAVLDFRVDIGLIEGPCHSTEIISEPWLEDELVSLPRRPRR' A
#
# COMPACT_ATOMS: atom_id res chain seq x y z
N MET A 1 4.02 7.14 -6.87
CA MET A 1 3.24 8.03 -6.00
C MET A 1 4.10 8.71 -4.93
N ILE A 2 4.67 7.94 -3.99
CA ILE A 2 5.41 8.48 -2.83
C ILE A 2 6.58 9.40 -3.20
N ALA A 3 7.38 9.02 -4.22
CA ALA A 3 8.48 9.88 -4.68
C ALA A 3 8.01 11.27 -5.15
N ARG A 4 6.88 11.33 -5.87
CA ARG A 4 6.27 12.59 -6.33
C ARG A 4 5.72 13.41 -5.15
N TYR A 5 5.15 12.76 -4.14
CA TYR A 5 4.67 13.45 -2.93
C TYR A 5 5.84 14.14 -2.20
N ARG A 6 6.96 13.42 -1.98
CA ARG A 6 8.16 13.98 -1.36
C ARG A 6 8.75 15.16 -2.15
N GLN A 7 8.64 15.14 -3.47
CA GLN A 7 9.12 16.25 -4.31
C GLN A 7 8.28 17.51 -4.16
N HIS A 8 6.96 17.39 -4.08
CA HIS A 8 6.06 18.55 -3.91
C HIS A 8 6.06 19.07 -2.46
N TYR A 9 6.35 18.20 -1.48
CA TYR A 9 6.30 18.52 -0.06
C TYR A 9 7.59 18.09 0.68
N PRO A 10 8.75 18.66 0.33
CA PRO A 10 10.05 18.19 0.84
C PRO A 10 10.27 18.43 2.34
N ALA A 11 9.56 19.41 2.92
CA ALA A 11 9.67 19.76 4.33
C ALA A 11 8.67 19.00 5.22
N LEU A 12 7.70 18.28 4.64
CA LEU A 12 6.76 17.48 5.42
C LEU A 12 7.41 16.15 5.82
N PRO A 13 7.36 15.79 7.12
CA PRO A 13 7.84 14.49 7.56
C PRO A 13 6.97 13.40 6.92
N LEU A 14 7.63 12.41 6.31
CA LEU A 14 6.97 11.25 5.72
C LEU A 14 7.64 9.99 6.25
N GLU A 15 6.86 9.18 6.95
CA GLU A 15 7.25 7.85 7.41
C GLU A 15 6.59 6.79 6.54
N LEU A 16 7.31 5.73 6.21
CA LEU A 16 6.82 4.63 5.38
C LEU A 16 7.17 3.31 6.06
N SER A 17 6.17 2.47 6.24
CA SER A 17 6.31 1.08 6.69
C SER A 17 5.77 0.14 5.62
N VAL A 18 6.42 -1.01 5.45
CA VAL A 18 6.04 -2.03 4.48
C VAL A 18 5.78 -3.33 5.23
N GLY A 19 4.61 -3.91 5.00
CA GLY A 19 4.17 -5.17 5.58
C GLY A 19 3.15 -5.85 4.68
N ASN A 20 2.70 -7.03 5.08
CA ASN A 20 1.61 -7.70 4.38
C ASN A 20 0.27 -6.98 4.67
N SER A 21 -0.80 -7.36 3.98
CA SER A 21 -2.11 -6.72 4.14
C SER A 21 -2.63 -6.75 5.59
N GLN A 22 -2.39 -7.84 6.33
CA GLN A 22 -2.79 -7.94 7.73
C GLN A 22 -2.01 -6.95 8.63
N ASP A 23 -0.70 -6.80 8.39
CA ASP A 23 0.14 -5.86 9.13
C ASP A 23 -0.33 -4.43 8.92
N VAL A 24 -0.65 -4.08 7.67
CA VAL A 24 -1.18 -2.76 7.29
C VAL A 24 -2.53 -2.50 7.97
N ILE A 25 -3.46 -3.45 7.90
CA ILE A 25 -4.77 -3.35 8.55
C ILE A 25 -4.62 -3.14 10.06
N ASN A 26 -3.77 -3.93 10.72
CA ASN A 26 -3.54 -3.79 12.15
C ASN A 26 -2.87 -2.45 12.48
N ALA A 27 -1.95 -1.96 11.66
CA ALA A 27 -1.32 -0.66 11.87
C ALA A 27 -2.32 0.51 11.80
N VAL A 28 -3.32 0.42 10.93
CA VAL A 28 -4.41 1.41 10.86
C VAL A 28 -5.31 1.31 12.08
N LEU A 29 -5.76 0.09 12.46
CA LEU A 29 -6.61 -0.12 13.64
C LEU A 29 -5.96 0.36 14.94
N ASP A 30 -4.65 0.15 15.06
CA ASP A 30 -3.87 0.55 16.23
C ASP A 30 -3.40 2.01 16.17
N PHE A 31 -3.85 2.80 15.17
CA PHE A 31 -3.46 4.19 14.94
C PHE A 31 -1.93 4.42 14.84
N ARG A 32 -1.18 3.39 14.43
CA ARG A 32 0.27 3.51 14.16
C ARG A 32 0.56 4.23 12.84
N VAL A 33 -0.39 4.18 11.91
CA VAL A 33 -0.32 4.89 10.62
C VAL A 33 -1.66 5.53 10.33
N ASP A 34 -1.62 6.66 9.61
CA ASP A 34 -2.85 7.38 9.22
C ASP A 34 -3.56 6.71 8.03
N ILE A 35 -2.79 6.12 7.10
CA ILE A 35 -3.29 5.55 5.84
C ILE A 35 -2.58 4.23 5.54
N GLY A 36 -3.34 3.22 5.13
CA GLY A 36 -2.84 1.94 4.63
C GLY A 36 -3.20 1.71 3.17
N LEU A 37 -2.26 1.18 2.37
CA LEU A 37 -2.48 0.79 0.98
C LEU A 37 -2.34 -0.74 0.85
N ILE A 38 -3.38 -1.40 0.30
CA ILE A 38 -3.39 -2.85 0.05
C ILE A 38 -3.95 -3.13 -1.35
N GLU A 39 -3.56 -4.25 -1.95
CA GLU A 39 -3.99 -4.66 -3.30
C GLU A 39 -5.36 -5.38 -3.33
N GLY A 40 -5.88 -5.79 -2.17
CA GLY A 40 -7.10 -6.59 -2.04
C GLY A 40 -8.18 -5.95 -1.16
N PRO A 41 -9.35 -6.60 -1.03
CA PRO A 41 -10.43 -6.09 -0.18
C PRO A 41 -10.01 -6.07 1.29
N CYS A 42 -10.46 -5.03 2.01
CA CYS A 42 -10.41 -4.98 3.46
C CYS A 42 -11.72 -5.55 4.03
N HIS A 43 -11.63 -6.49 4.96
CA HIS A 43 -12.80 -7.10 5.61
C HIS A 43 -13.08 -6.52 7.01
N SER A 44 -12.26 -5.59 7.49
CA SER A 44 -12.50 -4.96 8.79
C SER A 44 -13.65 -3.97 8.68
N THR A 45 -14.67 -4.13 9.53
CA THR A 45 -15.82 -3.22 9.61
C THR A 45 -15.48 -1.88 10.26
N GLU A 46 -14.32 -1.79 10.91
CA GLU A 46 -13.83 -0.59 11.59
C GLU A 46 -13.01 0.31 10.65
N ILE A 47 -12.69 -0.16 9.44
CA ILE A 47 -11.91 0.57 8.44
C ILE A 47 -12.81 0.92 7.25
N ILE A 48 -12.79 2.19 6.87
CA ILE A 48 -13.33 2.63 5.58
C ILE A 48 -12.27 2.34 4.52
N SER A 49 -12.58 1.45 3.58
CA SER A 49 -11.70 1.12 2.46
C SER A 49 -12.31 1.54 1.14
N GLU A 50 -11.55 2.27 0.32
CA GLU A 50 -11.98 2.74 -1.00
C GLU A 50 -10.98 2.27 -2.07
N PRO A 51 -11.45 1.71 -3.21
CA PRO A 51 -10.59 1.44 -4.36
C PRO A 51 -10.01 2.74 -4.92
N TRP A 52 -8.70 2.80 -5.13
CA TRP A 52 -8.01 4.03 -5.55
C TRP A 52 -7.18 3.87 -6.83
N LEU A 53 -6.75 2.64 -7.14
CA LEU A 53 -5.98 2.31 -8.33
C LEU A 53 -6.26 0.84 -8.71
N GLU A 54 -6.49 0.60 -9.99
CA GLU A 54 -6.49 -0.75 -10.56
C GLU A 54 -5.06 -1.10 -10.99
N ASP A 55 -4.59 -2.29 -10.61
CA ASP A 55 -3.28 -2.80 -11.01
C ASP A 55 -3.43 -3.90 -12.09
N GLU A 56 -2.59 -3.82 -13.13
CA GLU A 56 -2.55 -4.81 -14.20
C GLU A 56 -1.48 -5.87 -13.87
N LEU A 57 -1.92 -7.06 -13.47
CA LEU A 57 -1.02 -8.16 -13.19
C LEU A 57 -0.51 -8.81 -14.50
N VAL A 58 0.76 -8.61 -14.82
CA VAL A 58 1.42 -9.23 -15.98
C VAL A 58 2.25 -10.44 -15.55
N SER A 59 1.89 -11.63 -16.04
CA SER A 59 2.70 -12.83 -15.84
C SER A 59 3.95 -12.82 -16.72
N LEU A 60 5.14 -12.85 -16.11
CA LEU A 60 6.40 -13.01 -16.83
C LEU A 60 6.78 -14.51 -16.87
N PRO A 61 6.68 -15.18 -18.03
CA PRO A 61 7.08 -16.59 -18.13
C PRO A 61 8.59 -16.73 -18.00
N ARG A 62 9.04 -17.78 -17.30
CA ARG A 62 10.48 -18.10 -17.25
C ARG A 62 11.00 -18.38 -18.66
N ARG A 63 12.11 -17.73 -19.04
CA ARG A 63 12.83 -18.10 -20.27
C ARG A 63 13.30 -19.56 -20.18
N PRO A 64 13.15 -20.36 -21.25
CA PRO A 64 13.72 -21.70 -21.29
C PRO A 64 15.24 -21.63 -21.19
N ARG A 65 15.83 -22.48 -20.33
CA ARG A 65 17.28 -22.66 -20.28
C ARG A 65 17.71 -23.41 -21.54
N ARG A 66 18.69 -22.87 -22.27
CA ARG A 66 19.41 -23.60 -23.32
C ARG A 66 20.29 -24.68 -22.72
#